data_AF-A0AAD9D9M4-F1
#
_entry.id   AF-A0AAD9D9M4-F1
#
_cell.length_a   1.000
_cell.length_b   1.000
_cell.length_c   1.000
_cell.angle_alpha   90.00
_cell.angle_beta   90.00
_cell.angle_gamma   90.00
#
_symmetry.space_group_name_H-M   'P 1'
#
loop_
_entity.id
_entity.type
_entity.pdbx_description
1 polymer ?
#
loop_
_entity_poly.entity_id
_entity_poly.type
_entity_poly.pdbx_seq_one_letter_code
_entity_poly.pdbx_strand_id
1 'polypeptide(L)'
;MVSRKKAKGKARKAKKEEDKDVHNDSSAAAAQQREQEGALEAQMQRLLIDSLPSPCKHGFDPFPEGHICDRFLRLYLETFNASSGNSSINAILKAMKAVEDKYPEVLHDSSKMKEILSYFSSGGTHEILNEDDDAARTTAAVIVMIEEFVAVRVNETQAGVQLQKLMEMVISDDHTLVSFFRKRIKCTCLDKKHKEVKSIKKMGYCNNVKCPLPCGKVERSKMLYCTRCRDAYYCSRDCQEADWRGHKKSCKKTAEENAKFEQEIRIRNHNVV
;
A
#
# COMPACT_ATOMS: atom_id res chain seq x y z
N MET A 1 -95.74 9.82 -20.19
CA MET A 1 -94.40 10.43 -20.36
C MET A 1 -93.32 9.57 -19.70
N VAL A 2 -92.71 8.61 -20.42
CA VAL A 2 -91.52 7.89 -19.92
C VAL A 2 -90.30 8.69 -20.39
N SER A 3 -89.73 9.42 -19.44
CA SER A 3 -88.77 10.49 -19.68
C SER A 3 -87.47 9.98 -20.31
N ARG A 4 -87.00 10.67 -21.37
CA ARG A 4 -85.69 10.58 -22.06
C ARG A 4 -84.44 10.53 -21.14
N LYS A 5 -84.60 10.57 -19.82
CA LYS A 5 -83.54 10.56 -18.79
C LYS A 5 -82.90 9.19 -18.54
N LYS A 6 -83.61 8.05 -18.74
CA LYS A 6 -83.03 6.71 -18.45
C LYS A 6 -82.07 6.18 -19.53
N ALA A 7 -82.28 6.51 -20.81
CA ALA A 7 -81.41 6.06 -21.91
C ALA A 7 -80.05 6.78 -21.93
N LYS A 8 -80.01 8.08 -21.63
CA LYS A 8 -78.76 8.87 -21.54
C LYS A 8 -77.87 8.45 -20.36
N GLY A 9 -78.44 7.88 -19.29
CA GLY A 9 -77.69 7.40 -18.13
C GLY A 9 -76.92 6.09 -18.39
N LYS A 10 -77.51 5.15 -19.15
CA LYS A 10 -76.87 3.87 -19.47
C LYS A 10 -75.73 4.02 -20.50
N ALA A 11 -75.95 4.82 -21.56
CA ALA A 11 -74.91 5.09 -22.56
C ALA A 11 -73.70 5.85 -21.97
N ARG A 12 -73.94 6.75 -21.01
CA ARG A 12 -72.87 7.49 -20.31
C ARG A 12 -72.10 6.63 -19.30
N LYS A 13 -72.70 5.55 -18.80
CA LYS A 13 -72.03 4.60 -17.90
C LYS A 13 -71.16 3.61 -18.68
N ALA A 14 -71.66 3.05 -19.78
CA ALA A 14 -70.89 2.17 -20.66
C ALA A 14 -69.66 2.87 -21.26
N LYS A 15 -69.81 4.11 -21.76
CA LYS A 15 -68.68 4.89 -22.28
C LYS A 15 -67.62 5.23 -21.22
N LYS A 16 -68.03 5.39 -19.95
CA LYS A 16 -67.12 5.64 -18.82
C LYS A 16 -66.43 4.37 -18.33
N GLU A 17 -67.01 3.20 -18.58
CA GLU A 17 -66.41 1.90 -18.31
C GLU A 17 -65.41 1.53 -19.43
N GLU A 18 -65.75 1.75 -20.71
CA GLU A 18 -64.83 1.60 -21.85
C GLU A 18 -63.62 2.57 -21.79
N ASP A 19 -63.84 3.86 -21.51
CA ASP A 19 -62.75 4.83 -21.36
C ASP A 19 -61.84 4.51 -20.15
N LYS A 20 -62.38 3.82 -19.13
CA LYS A 20 -61.59 3.36 -17.97
C LYS A 20 -60.77 2.13 -18.29
N ASP A 21 -61.32 1.15 -19.00
CA ASP A 21 -60.60 -0.06 -19.41
C ASP A 21 -59.46 0.29 -20.38
N VAL A 22 -59.70 1.16 -21.37
CA VAL A 22 -58.65 1.61 -22.32
C VAL A 22 -57.55 2.39 -21.61
N HIS A 23 -57.89 3.24 -20.62
CA HIS A 23 -56.89 3.96 -19.83
C HIS A 23 -56.09 3.03 -18.91
N ASN A 24 -56.72 1.97 -18.38
CA ASN A 24 -56.08 1.00 -17.51
C ASN A 24 -55.15 0.05 -18.31
N ASP A 25 -55.56 -0.40 -19.49
CA ASP A 25 -54.73 -1.20 -20.40
C ASP A 25 -53.53 -0.41 -20.94
N SER A 26 -53.73 0.87 -21.29
CA SER A 26 -52.63 1.75 -21.69
C SER A 26 -51.65 2.04 -20.54
N SER A 27 -52.13 2.08 -19.30
CA SER A 27 -51.29 2.25 -18.10
C SER A 27 -50.49 0.98 -17.79
N ALA A 28 -51.12 -0.19 -17.91
CA ALA A 28 -50.47 -1.48 -17.70
C ALA A 28 -49.39 -1.77 -18.76
N ALA A 29 -49.66 -1.47 -20.03
CA ALA A 29 -48.68 -1.60 -21.11
C ALA A 29 -47.48 -0.65 -20.93
N ALA A 30 -47.72 0.58 -20.47
CA ALA A 30 -46.66 1.54 -20.16
C ALA A 30 -45.83 1.15 -18.92
N ALA A 31 -46.42 0.43 -17.96
CA ALA A 31 -45.68 -0.12 -16.82
C ALA A 31 -44.78 -1.30 -17.26
N GLN A 32 -45.31 -2.21 -18.07
CA GLN A 32 -44.55 -3.34 -18.62
C GLN A 32 -43.38 -2.89 -19.50
N GLN A 33 -43.56 -1.83 -20.31
CA GLN A 33 -42.47 -1.26 -21.10
C GLN A 33 -41.35 -0.68 -20.22
N ARG A 34 -41.69 0.05 -19.15
CA ARG A 34 -40.67 0.58 -18.21
C ARG A 34 -39.94 -0.53 -17.46
N GLU A 35 -40.64 -1.61 -17.09
CA GLU A 35 -40.02 -2.78 -16.47
C GLU A 35 -39.06 -3.49 -17.42
N GLN A 36 -39.43 -3.64 -18.70
CA GLN A 36 -38.56 -4.22 -19.72
C GLN A 36 -37.35 -3.33 -20.04
N GLU A 37 -37.54 -2.02 -20.13
CA GLU A 37 -36.44 -1.05 -20.31
C GLU A 37 -35.48 -1.08 -19.11
N GLY A 38 -36.00 -1.10 -17.88
CA GLY A 38 -35.18 -1.24 -16.68
C GLY A 38 -34.44 -2.57 -16.59
N ALA A 39 -35.06 -3.67 -17.02
CA ALA A 39 -34.40 -4.97 -17.08
C ALA A 39 -33.31 -5.02 -18.15
N LEU A 40 -33.53 -4.39 -19.31
CA LEU A 40 -32.55 -4.29 -20.39
C LEU A 40 -31.37 -3.40 -19.98
N GLU A 41 -31.63 -2.27 -19.31
CA GLU A 41 -30.59 -1.38 -18.79
C GLU A 41 -29.74 -2.09 -17.73
N ALA A 42 -30.37 -2.81 -16.80
CA ALA A 42 -29.67 -3.63 -15.82
C ALA A 42 -28.83 -4.74 -16.46
N GLN A 43 -29.31 -5.35 -17.54
CA GLN A 43 -28.57 -6.37 -18.31
C GLN A 43 -27.39 -5.75 -19.05
N MET A 44 -27.55 -4.58 -19.66
CA MET A 44 -26.48 -3.84 -20.33
C MET A 44 -25.40 -3.38 -19.32
N GLN A 45 -25.79 -2.94 -18.12
CA GLN A 45 -24.86 -2.60 -17.05
C GLN A 45 -24.08 -3.83 -16.56
N ARG A 46 -24.72 -5.00 -16.43
CA ARG A 46 -24.02 -6.25 -16.08
C ARG A 46 -23.02 -6.67 -17.16
N LEU A 47 -23.39 -6.60 -18.43
CA LEU A 47 -22.50 -6.91 -19.55
C LEU A 47 -21.31 -5.93 -19.64
N LEU A 48 -21.52 -4.66 -19.29
CA LEU A 48 -20.45 -3.66 -19.15
C LEU A 48 -19.48 -4.00 -18.00
N ILE A 49 -20.00 -4.48 -16.86
CA ILE A 49 -19.18 -4.91 -15.72
C ILE A 49 -18.41 -6.20 -16.04
N ASP A 50 -19.06 -7.17 -16.68
CA ASP A 50 -18.46 -8.46 -17.06
C ASP A 50 -17.44 -8.36 -18.21
N SER A 51 -17.48 -7.26 -18.98
CA SER A 51 -16.50 -6.96 -20.04
C SER A 51 -15.31 -6.14 -19.56
N LEU A 52 -15.34 -5.61 -18.34
CA LEU A 52 -14.15 -5.00 -17.74
C LEU A 52 -13.14 -6.10 -17.44
N PRO A 53 -11.87 -5.96 -17.86
CA PRO A 53 -10.82 -6.84 -17.40
C PRO A 53 -10.83 -6.86 -15.86
N SER A 54 -10.75 -8.04 -15.26
CA SER A 54 -10.65 -8.13 -13.81
C SER A 54 -9.49 -7.23 -13.35
N PRO A 55 -9.69 -6.41 -12.30
CA PRO A 55 -8.67 -5.48 -11.85
C PRO A 55 -7.39 -6.27 -11.55
N CYS A 56 -6.26 -5.77 -12.06
CA CYS A 56 -4.98 -6.42 -11.86
C CYS A 56 -4.71 -6.60 -10.37
N LYS A 57 -4.44 -7.83 -9.92
CA LYS A 57 -4.17 -8.13 -8.51
C LYS A 57 -2.74 -7.80 -8.06
N HIS A 58 -1.99 -7.05 -8.87
CA HIS A 58 -0.62 -6.60 -8.61
C HIS A 58 0.32 -7.68 -8.02
N GLY A 59 0.25 -8.91 -8.55
CA GLY A 59 1.14 -10.00 -8.17
C GLY A 59 0.85 -10.65 -6.81
N PHE A 60 -0.34 -10.40 -6.23
CA PHE A 60 -0.79 -11.03 -5.00
C PHE A 60 -2.13 -11.74 -5.20
N ASP A 61 -2.21 -12.99 -4.77
CA ASP A 61 -3.48 -13.70 -4.66
C ASP A 61 -3.90 -13.76 -3.19
N PRO A 62 -5.19 -13.46 -2.88
CA PRO A 62 -5.69 -13.53 -1.51
C PRO A 62 -5.45 -14.89 -0.88
N PHE A 63 -5.11 -14.89 0.41
CA PHE A 63 -4.93 -16.12 1.16
C PHE A 63 -6.24 -16.90 1.29
N PRO A 64 -6.17 -18.25 1.35
CA PRO A 64 -7.30 -19.06 1.74
C PRO A 64 -7.84 -18.68 3.12
N GLU A 65 -9.11 -18.95 3.35
CA GLU A 65 -9.72 -18.72 4.67
C GLU A 65 -8.98 -19.51 5.76
N GLY A 66 -8.69 -18.84 6.89
CA GLY A 66 -7.96 -19.45 7.99
C GLY A 66 -6.46 -19.65 7.75
N HIS A 67 -5.88 -19.09 6.67
CA HIS A 67 -4.44 -19.14 6.45
C HIS A 67 -3.68 -18.36 7.54
N ILE A 68 -2.51 -18.87 7.94
CA ILE A 68 -1.74 -18.26 9.04
C ILE A 68 -1.20 -16.87 8.68
N CYS A 69 -0.79 -16.65 7.42
CA CYS A 69 -0.36 -15.34 6.94
C CYS A 69 -1.52 -14.31 6.96
N ASP A 70 -2.77 -14.73 6.73
CA ASP A 70 -3.94 -13.84 6.85
C ASP A 70 -4.13 -13.41 8.31
N ARG A 71 -4.05 -14.35 9.26
CA ARG A 71 -4.13 -14.02 10.70
C ARG A 71 -2.97 -13.14 11.18
N PHE A 72 -1.77 -13.36 10.64
CA PHE A 72 -0.61 -12.51 10.88
C PHE A 72 -0.89 -11.07 10.41
N LEU A 73 -1.34 -10.91 9.16
CA LEU A 73 -1.62 -9.60 8.58
C LEU A 73 -2.72 -8.86 9.33
N ARG A 74 -3.80 -9.54 9.71
CA ARG A 74 -4.87 -8.95 10.51
C ARG A 74 -4.35 -8.37 11.82
N LEU A 75 -3.59 -9.16 12.59
CA LEU A 75 -3.01 -8.67 13.84
C LEU A 75 -2.06 -7.48 13.60
N TYR A 76 -1.22 -7.58 12.57
CA TYR A 76 -0.30 -6.51 12.21
C TYR A 76 -1.07 -5.21 11.92
N LEU A 77 -2.04 -5.26 11.01
CA LEU A 77 -2.81 -4.11 10.56
C LEU A 77 -3.69 -3.53 11.68
N GLU A 78 -4.34 -4.37 12.48
CA GLU A 78 -5.12 -3.93 13.66
C GLU A 78 -4.23 -3.18 14.66
N THR A 79 -3.04 -3.73 14.98
CA THR A 79 -2.11 -3.11 15.92
C THR A 79 -1.52 -1.80 15.37
N PHE A 80 -1.19 -1.79 14.08
CA PHE A 80 -0.70 -0.61 13.37
C PHE A 80 -1.74 0.51 13.38
N ASN A 81 -2.98 0.20 12.98
CA ASN A 81 -4.08 1.18 12.90
C ASN A 81 -4.57 1.66 14.28
N ALA A 82 -4.52 0.80 15.31
CA ALA A 82 -4.87 1.18 16.68
C ALA A 82 -3.86 2.15 17.32
N SER A 83 -2.74 2.44 16.66
CA SER A 83 -1.67 3.30 17.18
C SER A 83 -1.84 4.78 16.82
N SER A 84 -3.08 5.23 16.57
CA SER A 84 -3.46 6.62 16.25
C SER A 84 -2.72 7.64 17.13
N GLY A 85 -2.03 8.59 16.49
CA GLY A 85 -1.27 9.66 17.15
C GLY A 85 0.22 9.35 17.41
N ASN A 86 0.71 8.14 17.11
CA ASN A 86 2.15 7.84 17.13
C ASN A 86 2.82 8.15 15.77
N SER A 87 4.14 8.31 15.77
CA SER A 87 4.90 8.33 14.51
C SER A 87 4.72 6.99 13.76
N SER A 88 4.70 7.03 12.42
CA SER A 88 4.53 5.83 11.59
C SER A 88 5.54 4.73 11.96
N ILE A 89 6.78 5.12 12.32
CA ILE A 89 7.84 4.20 12.75
C ILE A 89 7.46 3.48 14.06
N ASN A 90 6.94 4.20 15.06
CA ASN A 90 6.56 3.61 16.33
C ASN A 90 5.37 2.64 16.17
N ALA A 91 4.40 3.01 15.31
CA ALA A 91 3.27 2.14 14.98
C ALA A 91 3.75 0.84 14.31
N ILE A 92 4.69 0.94 13.36
CA ILE A 92 5.32 -0.24 12.71
C ILE A 92 6.03 -1.12 13.74
N LEU A 93 6.87 -0.54 14.60
CA LEU A 93 7.61 -1.30 15.61
C LEU A 93 6.67 -2.04 16.58
N LYS A 94 5.58 -1.40 17.00
CA LYS A 94 4.58 -2.01 17.88
C LYS A 94 3.87 -3.17 17.19
N ALA A 95 3.48 -3.00 15.92
CA ALA A 95 2.85 -4.05 15.13
C ALA A 95 3.80 -5.24 14.90
N MET A 96 5.07 -4.96 14.57
CA MET A 96 6.12 -5.99 14.44
C MET A 96 6.32 -6.80 15.71
N LYS A 97 6.35 -6.14 16.87
CA LYS A 97 6.46 -6.84 18.15
C LYS A 97 5.24 -7.73 18.41
N ALA A 98 4.03 -7.24 18.14
CA ALA A 98 2.81 -8.02 18.36
C ALA A 98 2.78 -9.30 17.51
N VAL A 99 3.20 -9.23 16.24
CA VAL A 99 3.27 -10.43 15.39
C VAL A 99 4.46 -11.33 15.71
N GLU A 100 5.58 -10.79 16.19
CA GLU A 100 6.69 -11.61 16.71
C GLU A 100 6.25 -12.45 17.91
N ASP A 101 5.53 -11.84 18.85
CA ASP A 101 5.06 -12.52 20.06
C ASP A 101 4.04 -13.63 19.75
N LYS A 102 3.17 -13.42 18.74
CA LYS A 102 2.06 -14.34 18.45
C LYS A 102 2.32 -15.35 17.33
N TYR A 103 3.14 -14.98 16.34
CA TYR A 103 3.37 -15.77 15.12
C TYR A 103 4.86 -15.86 14.75
N PRO A 104 5.76 -16.23 15.67
CA PRO A 104 7.18 -16.36 15.37
C PRO A 104 7.44 -17.35 14.21
N GLU A 105 6.63 -18.40 14.07
CA GLU A 105 6.73 -19.38 12.99
C GLU A 105 6.49 -18.81 11.59
N VAL A 106 5.77 -17.68 11.48
CA VAL A 106 5.62 -16.96 10.20
C VAL A 106 6.90 -16.21 9.88
N LEU A 107 7.49 -15.54 10.87
CA LEU A 107 8.73 -14.77 10.71
C LEU A 107 9.93 -15.64 10.36
N HIS A 108 9.99 -16.87 10.88
CA HIS A 108 11.08 -17.82 10.63
C HIS A 108 10.92 -18.61 9.31
N ASP A 109 9.76 -18.50 8.63
CA ASP A 109 9.52 -19.17 7.36
C ASP A 109 9.70 -18.19 6.20
N SER A 110 10.80 -18.37 5.45
CA SER A 110 11.13 -17.52 4.31
C SER A 110 10.08 -17.52 3.19
N SER A 111 9.31 -18.60 3.02
CA SER A 111 8.22 -18.67 2.04
C SER A 111 7.04 -17.83 2.50
N LYS A 112 6.61 -18.00 3.76
CA LYS A 112 5.54 -17.20 4.35
C LYS A 112 5.89 -15.71 4.36
N MET A 113 7.12 -15.37 4.70
CA MET A 113 7.58 -13.98 4.65
C MET A 113 7.52 -13.38 3.23
N LYS A 114 7.83 -14.15 2.18
CA LYS A 114 7.65 -13.67 0.79
C LYS A 114 6.18 -13.39 0.48
N GLU A 115 5.25 -14.19 0.99
CA GLU A 115 3.81 -13.96 0.81
C GLU A 115 3.36 -12.68 1.54
N ILE A 116 3.80 -12.48 2.79
CA ILE A 116 3.56 -11.24 3.55
C ILE A 116 4.08 -10.01 2.80
N LEU A 117 5.32 -10.07 2.30
CA LEU A 117 5.91 -8.98 1.52
C LEU A 117 5.19 -8.76 0.17
N SER A 118 4.63 -9.81 -0.43
CA SER A 118 3.84 -9.71 -1.65
C SER A 118 2.50 -9.00 -1.40
N TYR A 119 1.85 -9.25 -0.25
CA TYR A 119 0.65 -8.52 0.16
C TYR A 119 0.91 -7.01 0.22
N PHE A 120 1.93 -6.59 0.97
CA PHE A 120 2.28 -5.16 1.07
C PHE A 120 2.76 -4.60 -0.27
N SER A 121 3.49 -5.37 -1.08
CA SER A 121 3.94 -4.90 -2.39
C SER A 121 2.77 -4.67 -3.36
N SER A 122 1.75 -5.52 -3.31
CA SER A 122 0.50 -5.35 -4.04
C SER A 122 -0.27 -4.12 -3.53
N GLY A 123 -0.41 -3.97 -2.21
CA GLY A 123 -1.06 -2.81 -1.60
C GLY A 123 -0.41 -1.48 -2.01
N GLY A 124 0.92 -1.38 -1.88
CA GLY A 124 1.64 -0.17 -2.28
C GLY A 124 1.61 0.09 -3.78
N THR A 125 1.46 -0.95 -4.60
CA THR A 125 1.21 -0.79 -6.04
C THR A 125 -0.16 -0.19 -6.30
N HIS A 126 -1.17 -0.63 -5.57
CA HIS A 126 -2.52 -0.07 -5.67
C HIS A 126 -2.54 1.41 -5.28
N GLU A 127 -1.86 1.78 -4.19
CA GLU A 127 -1.71 3.15 -3.71
C GLU A 127 -1.03 4.06 -4.76
N ILE A 128 0.07 3.62 -5.37
CA ILE A 128 0.76 4.33 -6.46
C ILE A 128 -0.17 4.58 -7.66
N LEU A 129 -0.99 3.59 -8.03
CA LEU A 129 -1.88 3.70 -9.18
C LEU A 129 -3.09 4.59 -8.91
N ASN A 130 -3.47 4.75 -7.64
CA ASN A 130 -4.50 5.68 -7.18
C ASN A 130 -3.94 7.08 -6.87
N GLU A 131 -2.66 7.33 -7.15
CA GLU A 131 -1.98 8.60 -6.87
C GLU A 131 -1.91 8.97 -5.38
N ASP A 132 -1.99 7.96 -4.50
CA ASP A 132 -1.78 8.11 -3.06
C ASP A 132 -0.33 7.76 -2.68
N ASP A 133 0.58 8.66 -3.04
CA ASP A 133 2.02 8.44 -2.84
C ASP A 133 2.40 8.38 -1.35
N ASP A 134 1.66 9.05 -0.45
CA ASP A 134 1.96 9.05 0.97
C ASP A 134 1.59 7.71 1.64
N ALA A 135 0.46 7.12 1.25
CA ALA A 135 0.14 5.74 1.62
C ALA A 135 1.20 4.77 1.07
N ALA A 136 1.57 4.90 -0.21
CA ALA A 136 2.59 4.07 -0.85
C ALA A 136 3.96 4.16 -0.15
N ARG A 137 4.39 5.36 0.27
CA ARG A 137 5.63 5.55 1.06
C ARG A 137 5.52 4.88 2.42
N THR A 138 4.37 4.95 3.07
CA THR A 138 4.12 4.26 4.35
C THR A 138 4.18 2.74 4.18
N THR A 139 3.57 2.21 3.12
CA THR A 139 3.63 0.78 2.78
C THR A 139 5.05 0.33 2.44
N ALA A 140 5.82 1.14 1.71
CA ALA A 140 7.24 0.87 1.45
C ALA A 140 8.06 0.84 2.75
N ALA A 141 7.78 1.77 3.67
CA ALA A 141 8.39 1.81 4.99
C ALA A 141 8.07 0.56 5.83
N VAL A 142 6.83 0.06 5.79
CA VAL A 142 6.43 -1.21 6.41
C VAL A 142 7.25 -2.38 5.85
N ILE A 143 7.38 -2.48 4.53
CA ILE A 143 8.16 -3.53 3.86
C ILE A 143 9.63 -3.51 4.34
N VAL A 144 10.27 -2.34 4.31
CA VAL A 144 11.66 -2.19 4.75
C VAL A 144 11.82 -2.60 6.21
N MET A 145 10.87 -2.23 7.08
CA MET A 145 10.93 -2.62 8.48
C MET A 145 10.78 -4.12 8.71
N ILE A 146 9.88 -4.77 7.97
CA ILE A 146 9.74 -6.23 8.03
C ILE A 146 11.05 -6.90 7.59
N GLU A 147 11.62 -6.47 6.46
CA GLU A 147 12.89 -7.00 5.92
C GLU A 147 14.05 -6.81 6.92
N GLU A 148 14.20 -5.61 7.50
CA GLU A 148 15.24 -5.31 8.49
C GLU A 148 15.02 -6.07 9.80
N PHE A 149 13.77 -6.21 10.25
CA PHE A 149 13.44 -6.98 11.45
C PHE A 149 13.83 -8.44 11.30
N VAL A 150 13.43 -9.08 10.19
CA VAL A 150 13.81 -10.47 9.88
C VAL A 150 15.33 -10.59 9.75
N ALA A 151 15.98 -9.64 9.07
CA ALA A 151 17.43 -9.65 8.91
C ALA A 151 18.19 -9.64 10.25
N VAL A 152 17.72 -8.88 11.23
CA VAL A 152 18.36 -8.71 12.54
C VAL A 152 17.94 -9.82 13.52
N ARG A 153 16.65 -10.08 13.65
CA ARG A 153 16.08 -10.90 14.75
C ARG A 153 15.95 -12.38 14.41
N VAL A 154 15.81 -12.71 13.12
CA VAL A 154 15.56 -14.08 12.66
C VAL A 154 16.81 -14.64 12.00
N ASN A 155 17.32 -13.94 10.99
CA ASN A 155 18.42 -14.44 10.18
C ASN A 155 19.80 -14.09 10.74
N GLU A 156 19.89 -13.16 11.71
CA GLU A 156 21.15 -12.66 12.27
C GLU A 156 22.17 -12.24 11.20
N THR A 157 21.70 -11.60 10.13
CA THR A 157 22.51 -11.14 8.99
C THR A 157 22.96 -9.69 9.11
N GLN A 158 22.47 -8.97 10.13
CA GLN A 158 22.79 -7.58 10.38
C GLN A 158 22.88 -7.33 11.90
N ALA A 159 23.75 -6.39 12.30
CA ALA A 159 23.95 -6.02 13.70
C ALA A 159 22.74 -5.29 14.32
N GLY A 160 21.95 -4.59 13.50
CA GLY A 160 20.82 -3.79 13.93
C GLY A 160 20.05 -3.21 12.74
N VAL A 161 18.87 -2.67 13.03
CA VAL A 161 17.98 -2.08 12.02
C VAL A 161 18.58 -0.79 11.49
N GLN A 162 18.70 -0.68 10.17
CA GLN A 162 19.19 0.53 9.49
C GLN A 162 18.03 1.52 9.28
N LEU A 163 17.74 2.29 10.34
CA LEU A 163 16.68 3.31 10.36
C LEU A 163 16.76 4.30 9.19
N GLN A 164 17.95 4.54 8.66
CA GLN A 164 18.13 5.43 7.52
C GLN A 164 17.49 4.87 6.24
N LYS A 165 17.49 3.55 6.00
CA LYS A 165 16.77 2.93 4.87
C LYS A 165 15.26 3.14 4.98
N LEU A 166 14.75 3.11 6.21
CA LEU A 166 13.34 3.39 6.49
C LEU A 166 13.03 4.85 6.16
N MET A 167 13.85 5.77 6.67
CA MET A 167 13.70 7.20 6.41
C MET A 167 13.72 7.49 4.91
N GLU A 168 14.63 6.87 4.15
CA GLU A 168 14.68 7.03 2.69
C GLU A 168 13.37 6.69 1.98
N MET A 169 12.60 5.71 2.46
CA MET A 169 11.31 5.35 1.85
C MET A 169 10.21 6.34 2.21
N VAL A 170 10.13 6.76 3.47
CA VAL A 170 9.09 7.69 3.98
C VAL A 170 9.08 9.02 3.24
N ILE A 171 10.21 9.41 2.66
CA ILE A 171 10.37 10.69 1.93
C ILE A 171 10.82 10.48 0.48
N SER A 172 10.70 9.27 -0.06
CA SER A 172 11.20 8.94 -1.38
C SER A 172 10.52 9.75 -2.50
N ASP A 173 11.29 10.12 -3.52
CA ASP A 173 10.75 10.60 -4.79
C ASP A 173 10.03 9.48 -5.56
N ASP A 174 9.13 9.83 -6.47
CA ASP A 174 8.26 8.88 -7.15
C ASP A 174 9.05 7.86 -7.98
N HIS A 175 10.19 8.26 -8.56
CA HIS A 175 11.05 7.32 -9.27
C HIS A 175 11.63 6.28 -8.31
N THR A 176 12.11 6.69 -7.14
CA THR A 176 12.56 5.77 -6.10
C THR A 176 11.43 4.86 -5.63
N LEU A 177 10.26 5.41 -5.35
CA LEU A 177 9.10 4.69 -4.83
C LEU A 177 8.58 3.65 -5.84
N VAL A 178 8.33 4.05 -7.08
CA VAL A 178 7.90 3.13 -8.15
C VAL A 178 8.98 2.08 -8.44
N SER A 179 10.26 2.46 -8.45
CA SER A 179 11.36 1.50 -8.60
C SER A 179 11.39 0.46 -7.47
N PHE A 180 11.06 0.86 -6.25
CA PHE A 180 11.07 0.01 -5.07
C PHE A 180 10.04 -1.12 -5.20
N PHE A 181 8.79 -0.80 -5.56
CA PHE A 181 7.74 -1.80 -5.75
C PHE A 181 7.95 -2.61 -7.04
N ARG A 182 8.37 -1.98 -8.13
CA ARG A 182 8.59 -2.65 -9.43
C ARG A 182 9.63 -3.77 -9.36
N LYS A 183 10.62 -3.63 -8.49
CA LYS A 183 11.65 -4.67 -8.28
C LYS A 183 11.15 -5.85 -7.44
N ARG A 184 10.08 -5.69 -6.67
CA ARG A 184 9.53 -6.71 -5.77
C ARG A 184 8.44 -7.54 -6.40
N ILE A 185 7.61 -6.94 -7.25
CA ILE A 185 6.53 -7.65 -7.94
C ILE A 185 6.65 -7.54 -9.46
N LYS A 186 6.35 -8.63 -10.16
CA LYS A 186 6.24 -8.63 -11.62
C LYS A 186 4.84 -8.14 -12.00
N CYS A 187 4.68 -6.84 -12.19
CA CYS A 187 3.40 -6.23 -12.59
C CYS A 187 3.61 -5.21 -13.71
N THR A 188 2.89 -5.41 -14.83
CA THR A 188 2.97 -4.51 -15.99
C THR A 188 2.41 -3.12 -15.72
N CYS A 189 1.55 -2.95 -14.71
CA CYS A 189 1.08 -1.63 -14.28
C CYS A 189 2.25 -0.75 -13.78
N LEU A 190 3.18 -1.34 -13.03
CA LEU A 190 4.38 -0.64 -12.56
C LEU A 190 5.39 -0.40 -13.69
N ASP A 191 5.42 -1.24 -14.73
CA ASP A 191 6.23 -0.94 -15.92
C ASP A 191 5.75 0.33 -16.63
N LYS A 192 4.44 0.55 -16.71
CA LYS A 192 3.85 1.78 -17.26
C LYS A 192 4.19 2.98 -16.37
N LYS A 193 3.86 2.91 -15.08
CA LYS A 193 4.14 3.99 -14.12
C LYS A 193 5.63 4.33 -14.08
N HIS A 194 6.52 3.33 -14.12
CA HIS A 194 7.96 3.56 -14.14
C HIS A 194 8.41 4.35 -15.38
N LYS A 195 7.79 4.15 -16.55
CA LYS A 195 8.12 4.94 -17.75
C LYS A 195 7.77 6.42 -17.59
N GLU A 196 6.76 6.75 -16.79
CA GLU A 196 6.36 8.13 -16.48
C GLU A 196 7.37 8.79 -15.52
N VAL A 197 7.83 8.06 -14.50
CA VAL A 197 8.68 8.64 -13.45
C VAL A 197 10.19 8.47 -13.65
N LYS A 198 10.65 7.64 -14.59
CA LYS A 198 12.09 7.30 -14.76
C LYS A 198 13.03 8.50 -15.00
N SER A 199 12.51 9.63 -15.46
CA SER A 199 13.28 10.87 -15.67
C SER A 199 13.43 11.70 -14.41
N ILE A 200 12.60 11.47 -13.38
CA ILE A 200 12.71 12.15 -12.09
C ILE A 200 14.02 11.75 -11.44
N LYS A 201 14.79 12.75 -10.99
CA LYS A 201 16.06 12.50 -10.31
C LYS A 201 15.80 11.86 -8.96
N LYS A 202 16.56 10.81 -8.65
CA LYS A 202 16.52 10.16 -7.34
C LYS A 202 17.13 11.09 -6.32
N MET A 203 16.37 11.42 -5.29
CA MET A 203 16.79 12.35 -4.25
C MET A 203 17.21 11.58 -3.00
N GLY A 204 18.13 12.17 -2.26
CA GLY A 204 18.50 11.73 -0.94
C GLY A 204 18.59 12.93 0.02
N TYR A 205 18.73 12.63 1.30
CA TYR A 205 18.42 13.58 2.37
C TYR A 205 19.56 13.67 3.38
N CYS A 206 20.04 14.89 3.59
CA CYS A 206 21.10 15.16 4.54
C CYS A 206 20.59 14.99 5.98
N ASN A 207 21.32 14.25 6.81
CA ASN A 207 21.02 14.08 8.24
C ASN A 207 21.29 15.34 9.08
N ASN A 208 22.04 16.32 8.55
CA ASN A 208 22.20 17.61 9.22
C ASN A 208 20.86 18.36 9.21
N VAL A 209 20.21 18.43 10.38
CA VAL A 209 18.93 19.16 10.55
C VAL A 209 19.02 20.66 10.26
N LYS A 210 20.24 21.22 10.24
CA LYS A 210 20.53 22.62 9.87
C LYS A 210 21.09 22.75 8.45
N CYS A 211 20.90 21.74 7.60
CA CYS A 211 21.35 21.79 6.21
C CYS A 211 20.76 23.01 5.50
N PRO A 212 21.57 23.81 4.77
CA PRO A 212 21.08 25.00 4.08
C PRO A 212 20.30 24.67 2.79
N LEU A 213 20.38 23.43 2.31
CA LEU A 213 19.62 23.01 1.12
C LEU A 213 18.13 22.90 1.46
N PRO A 214 17.22 23.26 0.53
CA PRO A 214 15.79 23.10 0.72
C PRO A 214 15.44 21.65 1.12
N CYS A 215 14.80 21.49 2.28
CA CYS A 215 14.45 20.20 2.87
C CYS A 215 15.64 19.22 3.05
N GLY A 216 16.88 19.70 3.03
CA GLY A 216 18.08 18.86 3.05
C GLY A 216 18.27 17.96 1.82
N LYS A 217 17.55 18.23 0.72
CA LYS A 217 17.51 17.37 -0.47
C LYS A 217 18.70 17.60 -1.39
N VAL A 218 19.31 16.52 -1.86
CA VAL A 218 20.34 16.52 -2.92
C VAL A 218 20.16 15.30 -3.82
N GLU A 219 20.65 15.36 -5.05
CA GLU A 219 20.66 14.19 -5.95
C GLU A 219 21.40 13.03 -5.28
N ARG A 220 20.79 11.84 -5.23
CA ARG A 220 21.32 10.67 -4.48
C ARG A 220 22.75 10.30 -4.91
N SER A 221 23.05 10.46 -6.19
CA SER A 221 24.39 10.23 -6.77
C SER A 221 25.50 11.12 -6.18
N LYS A 222 25.13 12.25 -5.57
CA LYS A 222 26.05 13.23 -4.97
C LYS A 222 26.10 13.13 -3.44
N MET A 223 25.34 12.21 -2.84
CA MET A 223 25.36 12.03 -1.40
C MET A 223 26.67 11.41 -0.92
N LEU A 224 27.15 11.95 0.19
CA LEU A 224 28.19 11.36 1.00
C LEU A 224 27.54 10.55 2.11
N TYR A 225 28.28 9.59 2.66
CA TYR A 225 27.89 8.85 3.86
C TYR A 225 29.02 8.87 4.87
N CYS A 226 28.68 8.72 6.16
CA CYS A 226 29.67 8.58 7.21
C CYS A 226 30.42 7.26 7.01
N THR A 227 31.69 7.33 6.60
CA THR A 227 32.52 6.15 6.32
C THR A 227 32.74 5.26 7.55
N ARG A 228 32.57 5.81 8.76
CA ARG A 228 32.73 5.10 10.03
C ARG A 228 31.54 4.21 10.38
N CYS A 229 30.32 4.75 10.44
CA CYS A 229 29.15 3.97 10.82
C CYS A 229 28.33 3.46 9.62
N ARG A 230 28.48 4.09 8.45
CA ARG A 230 27.74 3.82 7.20
C ARG A 230 26.22 3.99 7.28
N ASP A 231 25.74 4.70 8.32
CA ASP A 231 24.30 4.83 8.65
C ASP A 231 23.84 6.30 8.73
N ALA A 232 24.63 7.24 8.22
CA ALA A 232 24.27 8.65 8.12
C ALA A 232 24.76 9.22 6.79
N TYR A 233 23.92 10.03 6.14
CA TYR A 233 24.19 10.62 4.85
C TYR A 233 24.22 12.15 4.90
N TYR A 234 25.08 12.73 4.07
CA TYR A 234 25.33 14.16 4.05
C TYR A 234 25.45 14.67 2.62
N CYS A 235 24.97 15.89 2.36
CA CYS A 235 25.16 16.52 1.05
C CYS A 235 26.59 17.07 0.85
N SER A 236 27.33 17.28 1.93
CA SER A 236 28.69 17.80 1.93
C SER A 236 29.42 17.41 3.21
N ARG A 237 30.75 17.56 3.20
CA ARG A 237 31.59 17.41 4.40
C ARG A 237 31.23 18.44 5.47
N ASP A 238 30.96 19.67 5.09
CA ASP A 238 30.57 20.74 6.02
C ASP A 238 29.30 20.37 6.80
N CYS A 239 28.31 19.77 6.15
CA CYS A 239 27.11 19.27 6.81
C CYS A 239 27.40 18.12 7.78
N GLN A 240 28.35 17.23 7.45
CA GLN A 240 28.78 16.18 8.35
C GLN A 240 29.48 16.76 9.60
N GLU A 241 30.38 17.74 9.41
CA GLU A 241 31.11 18.38 10.51
C GLU A 241 30.16 19.18 11.41
N ALA A 242 29.18 19.87 10.84
CA ALA A 242 28.15 20.60 11.59
C ALA A 242 27.25 19.66 12.42
N ASP A 243 26.89 18.49 11.89
CA ASP A 243 26.09 17.49 12.58
C ASP A 243 26.91 16.64 13.59
N TRP A 244 28.24 16.69 13.52
CA TRP A 244 29.13 15.79 14.27
C TRP A 244 28.84 15.74 15.77
N ARG A 245 28.52 16.88 16.39
CA ARG A 245 28.21 16.93 17.84
C ARG A 245 27.00 16.05 18.18
N GLY A 246 25.97 16.03 17.34
CA GLY A 246 24.78 15.18 17.51
C GLY A 246 25.06 13.74 17.09
N HIS A 247 25.74 13.54 15.97
CA HIS A 247 26.01 12.23 15.40
C HIS A 247 27.06 11.40 16.17
N LYS A 248 28.06 12.03 16.79
CA LYS A 248 29.23 11.33 17.36
C LYS A 248 28.88 10.14 18.27
N LYS A 249 27.84 10.28 19.10
CA LYS A 249 27.42 9.21 20.03
C LYS A 249 26.80 8.03 19.28
N SER A 250 25.85 8.28 18.37
CA SER A 250 25.24 7.21 17.57
C SER A 250 26.26 6.60 16.62
N CYS A 251 27.12 7.41 15.98
CA CYS A 251 28.22 6.98 15.13
C CYS A 251 29.12 5.95 15.83
N LYS A 252 29.56 6.24 17.06
CA LYS A 252 30.39 5.33 17.84
C LYS A 252 29.67 4.02 18.11
N LYS A 253 28.42 4.08 18.58
CA LYS A 253 27.60 2.90 18.90
C LYS A 253 27.42 2.01 17.67
N THR A 254 26.91 2.55 16.57
CA THR A 254 26.68 1.80 15.33
C THR A 254 27.98 1.21 14.78
N ALA A 255 29.09 1.95 14.83
CA ALA A 255 30.38 1.44 14.36
C ALA A 255 30.90 0.28 15.23
N GLU A 256 30.72 0.34 16.54
CA GLU A 256 31.09 -0.75 17.47
C GLU A 256 30.21 -1.99 17.27
N GLU A 257 28.89 -1.80 17.10
CA GLU A 257 27.95 -2.90 16.81
C GLU A 257 28.29 -3.58 15.48
N ASN A 258 28.54 -2.80 14.43
CA ASN A 258 28.95 -3.32 13.12
C ASN A 258 30.29 -4.08 13.21
N ALA A 259 31.29 -3.53 13.91
CA ALA A 259 32.59 -4.19 14.04
C ALA A 259 32.51 -5.52 14.80
N LYS A 260 31.72 -5.58 15.89
CA LYS A 260 31.47 -6.83 16.64
C LYS A 260 30.80 -7.87 15.76
N PHE A 261 29.75 -7.49 15.05
CA PHE A 261 29.03 -8.38 14.15
C PHE A 261 29.92 -8.90 13.01
N GLU A 262 30.71 -8.03 12.37
CA GLU A 262 31.67 -8.44 11.33
C GLU A 262 32.71 -9.44 11.87
N GLN A 263 33.17 -9.26 13.12
CA GLN A 263 34.08 -10.19 13.77
C GLN A 263 33.42 -11.54 14.06
N GLU A 264 32.19 -11.56 14.59
CA GLU A 264 31.43 -12.77 14.86
C GLU A 264 31.17 -13.59 13.60
N ILE A 265 30.78 -12.93 12.50
CA ILE A 265 30.60 -13.57 11.19
C ILE A 265 31.90 -14.19 10.68
N ARG A 266 33.04 -13.49 10.83
CA ARG A 266 34.35 -14.04 10.44
C ARG A 266 34.70 -15.29 11.23
N ILE A 267 34.45 -15.30 12.55
CA ILE A 267 34.70 -16.47 13.40
C ILE A 267 33.78 -17.63 12.99
N ARG A 268 32.48 -17.36 12.81
CA ARG A 268 31.49 -18.36 12.37
C ARG A 268 31.90 -19.01 11.05
N ASN A 269 32.31 -18.21 10.07
CA ASN A 269 32.74 -18.72 8.76
C ASN A 269 34.05 -19.51 8.82
N HIS A 270 34.97 -19.16 9.72
CA HIS A 270 36.22 -19.89 9.89
C HIS A 270 36.01 -21.27 10.53
N ASN A 271 35.01 -21.40 11.42
CA ASN A 271 34.69 -22.66 12.11
C ASN A 271 33.82 -23.64 11.28
N VAL A 272 33.40 -23.23 10.07
CA VAL A 272 32.58 -24.04 9.15
C VAL A 272 33.46 -24.66 8.03
N VAL A 273 34.76 -24.36 8.01
CA VAL A 273 35.78 -24.96 7.13
C VAL A 273 36.53 -26.05 7.90
#